data_AF-A0A5K1CJ57-F1
#
_entry.id   AF-A0A5K1CJ57-F1
#
_cell.length_a   1.000
_cell.length_b   1.000
_cell.length_c   1.000
_cell.angle_alpha   90.00
_cell.angle_beta   90.00
_cell.angle_gamma   90.00
#
_symmetry.space_group_name_H-M   'P 1'
#
loop_
_entity.id
_entity.type
_entity.pdbx_description
1 polymer ?
#
loop_
_entity_poly.entity_id
_entity_poly.type
_entity_poly.pdbx_seq_one_letter_code
_entity_poly.pdbx_strand_id
1 'polypeptide(L)'
;KTYIFRISNVGLESSLNFRIQGHKLKLVEIEGTHPLETVYDSLDVHVGQSMAVLVTADQPAKDYYIVASTRFTPRVLTATAVLHYTNSHTPVSGPIPGGPTYQVDWSLNQARTF
;
A
#
# COMPACT_ATOMS: atom_id res chain seq x y z
N LYS A 1 12.06 -10.41 8.42
CA LYS A 1 12.79 -9.12 8.49
C LYS A 1 11.77 -7.99 8.31
N THR A 2 11.97 -6.83 8.91
CA THR A 2 11.06 -5.68 8.75
C THR A 2 11.77 -4.57 7.97
N TYR A 3 11.05 -3.97 7.02
CA TYR A 3 11.56 -2.95 6.12
C TYR A 3 10.69 -1.69 6.20
N ILE A 4 11.33 -0.52 6.08
CA ILE A 4 10.62 0.76 5.96
C ILE A 4 10.42 1.05 4.47
N PHE A 5 9.18 1.17 4.05
CA PHE A 5 8.80 1.64 2.72
C PHE A 5 8.40 3.11 2.81
N ARG A 6 9.12 3.99 2.09
CA ARG A 6 8.73 5.38 1.90
C ARG A 6 7.97 5.50 0.58
N ILE A 7 6.71 5.90 0.67
CA ILE A 7 5.77 5.95 -0.45
C ILE A 7 5.37 7.41 -0.64
N SER A 8 5.57 7.92 -1.85
CA SER A 8 5.25 9.31 -2.20
C SER A 8 4.39 9.34 -3.45
N ASN A 9 3.25 10.02 -3.39
CA ASN A 9 2.42 10.24 -4.57
C ASN A 9 2.84 11.56 -5.26
N VAL A 10 3.63 11.41 -6.32
CA VAL A 10 4.11 12.50 -7.19
C VAL A 10 3.19 12.75 -8.40
N GLY A 11 1.99 12.18 -8.40
CA GLY A 11 0.98 12.38 -9.44
C GLY A 11 0.37 13.78 -9.39
N LEU A 12 -0.46 14.11 -10.39
CA LEU A 12 -1.08 15.44 -10.52
C LEU A 12 -2.55 15.50 -10.08
N GLU A 13 -3.26 14.37 -10.12
CA GLU A 13 -4.72 14.37 -10.00
C GLU A 13 -5.25 13.20 -9.17
N SER A 14 -4.70 12.00 -9.35
CA SER A 14 -5.28 10.79 -8.76
C SER A 14 -4.68 10.43 -7.40
N SER A 15 -5.56 10.08 -6.47
CA SER A 15 -5.17 9.39 -5.24
C SER A 15 -4.90 7.91 -5.54
N LEU A 16 -3.92 7.33 -4.85
CA LEU A 16 -3.47 5.96 -5.10
C LEU A 16 -3.73 5.09 -3.87
N ASN A 17 -4.32 3.93 -4.08
CA ASN A 17 -4.37 2.88 -3.08
C ASN A 17 -3.17 1.95 -3.25
N PHE A 18 -2.27 1.93 -2.26
CA PHE A 18 -1.10 1.07 -2.20
C PHE A 18 -1.36 -0.15 -1.30
N ARG A 19 -0.99 -1.34 -1.77
CA ARG A 19 -1.10 -2.59 -1.01
C ARG A 19 -0.08 -3.62 -1.45
N ILE A 20 0.22 -4.55 -0.55
CA ILE A 20 1.12 -5.68 -0.82
C ILE A 20 0.37 -6.96 -0.50
N GLN A 21 0.38 -7.93 -1.42
CA GLN A 21 -0.33 -9.18 -1.29
C GLN A 21 0.07 -9.91 -0.01
N GLY A 22 -0.90 -10.16 0.87
CA GLY A 22 -0.69 -10.92 2.12
C GLY A 22 0.18 -10.21 3.17
N HIS A 23 0.50 -8.93 2.99
CA HIS A 23 1.32 -8.18 3.94
C HIS A 23 0.54 -7.02 4.54
N LYS A 24 0.73 -6.82 5.85
CA LYS A 24 0.20 -5.66 6.56
C LYS A 24 1.18 -4.50 6.48
N LEU A 25 0.63 -3.29 6.42
CA LEU A 25 1.35 -2.03 6.37
C LEU A 25 1.15 -1.32 7.71
N LYS A 26 2.21 -1.21 8.52
CA LYS A 26 2.16 -0.45 9.77
C LYS A 26 2.61 0.98 9.51
N LEU A 27 1.71 1.94 9.61
CA LEU A 27 2.00 3.35 9.40
C LEU A 27 2.83 3.91 10.56
N VAL A 28 3.98 4.52 10.24
CA VAL A 28 4.91 5.05 11.25
C VAL A 28 5.28 6.52 11.03
N GLU A 29 5.11 7.04 9.82
CA GLU A 29 5.40 8.44 9.50
C GLU A 29 4.41 8.93 8.43
N ILE A 30 3.88 10.14 8.61
CA ILE A 30 3.13 10.88 7.59
C ILE A 30 3.70 12.28 7.54
N GLU A 31 4.25 12.67 6.39
CA GLU A 31 4.73 14.05 6.16
C GLU A 31 5.66 14.58 7.27
N GLY A 32 6.47 13.71 7.88
CA GLY A 32 7.39 14.04 8.96
C GLY A 32 6.80 14.04 10.37
N THR A 33 5.51 13.71 10.53
CA THR A 33 4.85 13.48 11.81
C THR A 33 4.72 11.98 12.12
N HIS A 34 4.73 11.64 13.41
CA HIS A 34 4.61 10.27 13.88
C HIS A 34 3.17 10.04 14.37
N PRO A 35 2.26 9.55 13.50
CA PRO A 35 0.91 9.23 13.92
C PRO A 35 0.90 8.08 14.92
N LEU A 36 -0.24 7.86 15.58
CA LEU A 36 -0.46 6.67 16.39
C LEU A 36 -0.27 5.43 15.50
N GLU A 37 0.56 4.48 15.93
CA GLU A 37 0.91 3.29 15.16
C GLU A 37 -0.35 2.52 14.75
N THR A 38 -0.75 2.64 13.49
CA THR A 38 -1.96 2.00 12.96
C THR A 38 -1.58 1.02 11.85
N VAL A 39 -2.21 -0.15 11.88
CA VAL A 39 -1.93 -1.24 10.94
C VAL A 39 -3.04 -1.31 9.91
N TYR A 40 -2.66 -1.31 8.63
CA TYR A 40 -3.55 -1.30 7.49
C TYR A 40 -3.26 -2.44 6.52
N ASP A 41 -4.28 -2.94 5.83
CA ASP A 41 -4.11 -3.91 4.73
C ASP A 41 -3.85 -3.21 3.37
N SER A 42 -4.28 -1.94 3.26
CA SER A 42 -4.00 -1.06 2.14
C SER A 42 -3.91 0.38 2.63
N LEU A 43 -3.29 1.27 1.87
CA LEU A 43 -3.08 2.67 2.25
C LEU A 43 -3.50 3.57 1.09
N ASP A 44 -4.44 4.49 1.31
CA ASP A 44 -4.67 5.58 0.35
C ASP A 44 -3.62 6.68 0.56
N VAL A 45 -2.95 7.05 -0.53
CA VAL A 45 -1.93 8.11 -0.59
C VAL A 45 -2.42 9.17 -1.58
N HIS A 46 -2.76 10.36 -1.08
CA HIS A 46 -3.26 11.46 -1.90
C HIS A 46 -2.11 12.22 -2.57
N VAL A 47 -2.45 13.01 -3.58
CA VAL A 47 -1.48 13.80 -4.33
C VAL A 47 -0.67 14.71 -3.40
N GLY A 48 0.66 14.68 -3.54
CA GLY A 48 1.58 15.47 -2.72
C GLY A 48 1.97 14.82 -1.39
N GLN A 49 1.25 13.78 -0.95
CA GLN A 49 1.54 13.13 0.33
C GLN A 49 2.74 12.19 0.24
N SER A 50 3.48 12.11 1.34
CA SER A 50 4.53 11.12 1.57
C SER A 50 4.34 10.43 2.91
N MET A 51 4.35 9.10 2.90
CA MET A 51 4.11 8.26 4.08
C MET A 51 5.20 7.21 4.21
N ALA A 52 5.55 6.84 5.43
CA ALA A 52 6.42 5.70 5.71
C ALA A 52 5.66 4.60 6.43
N VAL A 53 5.76 3.38 5.90
CA VAL A 53 5.15 2.19 6.48
C VAL A 53 6.21 1.12 6.77
N LEU A 54 6.06 0.41 7.88
CA LEU A 54 6.79 -0.81 8.17
C LEU A 54 6.06 -2.00 7.55
N VAL A 55 6.82 -2.80 6.81
CA VAL A 55 6.36 -4.05 6.21
C VAL A 55 7.24 -5.17 6.74
N THR A 56 6.62 -6.13 7.41
CA THR A 56 7.31 -7.33 7.89
C THR A 56 7.21 -8.41 6.83
N ALA A 57 8.36 -8.91 6.39
CA ALA A 57 8.45 -10.11 5.55
C ALA A 57 8.27 -11.35 6.44
N ASP A 58 7.02 -11.63 6.80
CA ASP A 58 6.57 -12.75 7.66
C ASP A 58 5.81 -13.84 6.90
N GLN A 59 5.64 -13.68 5.59
CA GLN A 59 4.94 -14.63 4.75
C GLN A 59 5.88 -15.75 4.26
N PRO A 60 5.34 -16.87 3.75
CA PRO A 60 6.16 -17.93 3.15
C PRO A 60 7.12 -17.42 2.07
N ALA A 61 8.22 -18.13 1.84
CA ALA A 61 9.24 -17.77 0.86
C ALA A 61 8.74 -17.90 -0.59
N LYS A 62 8.07 -16.85 -1.09
CA LYS A 62 7.56 -16.72 -2.47
C LYS A 62 7.56 -15.26 -2.91
N ASP A 63 7.20 -15.02 -4.16
CA ASP A 63 7.02 -13.68 -4.71
C ASP A 63 5.60 -13.17 -4.47
N TYR A 64 5.47 -11.88 -4.15
CA TYR A 64 4.20 -11.24 -3.83
C TYR A 64 3.95 -10.04 -4.72
N TYR A 65 2.69 -9.80 -5.10
CA TYR A 65 2.30 -8.58 -5.81
C TYR A 65 2.37 -7.37 -4.89
N ILE A 66 3.02 -6.31 -5.35
CA ILE A 66 2.81 -4.94 -4.90
C ILE A 66 1.83 -4.32 -5.89
N VAL A 67 0.78 -3.66 -5.39
CA VAL A 67 -0.26 -3.10 -6.24
C VAL A 67 -0.52 -1.64 -5.86
N ALA A 68 -0.58 -0.79 -6.88
CA ALA A 68 -1.04 0.58 -6.77
C ALA A 68 -2.22 0.77 -7.74
N SER A 69 -3.35 1.26 -7.25
CA SER A 69 -4.52 1.52 -8.11
C SER A 69 -5.12 2.90 -7.87
N THR A 70 -5.60 3.56 -8.92
CA THR A 70 -6.26 4.87 -8.78
C THR A 70 -7.56 4.76 -7.99
N ARG A 71 -7.83 5.77 -7.19
CA ARG A 71 -9.05 5.93 -6.38
C ARG A 71 -9.83 7.14 -6.90
N PHE A 72 -11.13 7.16 -6.64
CA PHE A 72 -12.04 8.29 -6.95
C PHE A 72 -12.07 8.71 -8.43
N THR A 73 -11.79 7.78 -9.33
CA THR A 73 -11.82 8.00 -10.78
C THR A 73 -12.78 7.01 -11.43
N PRO A 74 -13.53 7.42 -12.48
CA PRO A 74 -14.46 6.52 -13.16
C PRO A 74 -13.74 5.35 -13.85
N ARG A 75 -12.47 5.54 -14.24
CA ARG A 75 -11.60 4.49 -14.76
C ARG A 75 -10.51 4.16 -13.75
N VAL A 76 -10.58 2.96 -13.19
CA VAL A 76 -9.53 2.45 -12.28
C VAL A 76 -8.34 1.98 -13.10
N LEU A 77 -7.20 2.64 -12.93
CA LEU A 77 -5.92 2.21 -13.46
C LEU A 77 -5.17 1.43 -12.38
N THR A 78 -4.51 0.34 -12.74
CA THR A 78 -3.77 -0.51 -11.81
C THR A 78 -2.35 -0.73 -12.33
N ALA A 79 -1.37 -0.49 -11.47
CA ALA A 79 0.02 -0.82 -11.68
C ALA A 79 0.46 -1.90 -10.67
N THR A 80 1.29 -2.82 -11.12
CA THR A 80 1.80 -3.92 -10.30
C THR A 80 3.32 -3.98 -10.32
N ALA A 81 3.91 -4.36 -9.19
CA ALA A 81 5.32 -4.72 -9.06
C ALA A 81 5.45 -6.03 -8.26
N VAL A 82 6.67 -6.54 -8.12
CA VAL A 82 6.96 -7.81 -7.45
C VAL A 82 7.84 -7.57 -6.23
N LEU A 83 7.41 -8.06 -5.07
CA LEU A 83 8.23 -8.22 -3.88
C LEU A 83 8.82 -9.63 -3.88
N HIS A 84 10.10 -9.74 -4.23
CA HIS A 84 10.83 -11.01 -4.28
C HIS A 84 11.53 -11.28 -2.95
N TYR A 85 11.21 -12.42 -2.33
CA TYR A 85 11.91 -12.89 -1.15
C TYR A 85 13.23 -13.55 -1.57
N THR A 86 14.33 -13.32 -0.84
CA THR A 86 15.67 -13.79 -1.23
C THR A 86 15.79 -15.31 -1.37
N ASN A 87 14.90 -16.07 -0.73
CA ASN A 87 14.82 -17.53 -0.80
C ASN A 87 13.59 -18.03 -1.58
N SER A 88 13.00 -17.16 -2.40
CA SER A 88 11.86 -17.51 -3.27
C SER A 88 12.34 -18.26 -4.50
N HIS A 89 11.68 -19.38 -4.79
CA HIS A 89 11.83 -20.15 -6.03
C HIS A 89 10.53 -20.17 -6.84
N THR A 90 9.51 -19.47 -6.36
CA THR A 90 8.18 -19.47 -6.97
C THR A 90 7.85 -18.05 -7.42
N PRO A 91 7.59 -17.85 -8.73
CA PRO A 91 7.18 -16.55 -9.22
C PRO A 91 5.81 -16.18 -8.65
N VAL A 92 5.46 -14.90 -8.79
CA VAL A 92 4.21 -14.38 -8.28
C VAL A 92 3.02 -15.16 -8.86
N SER A 93 2.07 -15.52 -8.01
CA SER A 93 0.95 -16.38 -8.39
C SER A 93 -0.36 -15.97 -7.69
N GLY A 94 -1.47 -16.32 -8.33
CA GLY A 94 -2.82 -15.98 -7.87
C GLY A 94 -3.33 -14.64 -8.42
N PRO A 95 -4.54 -14.23 -8.04
CA PRO A 95 -5.14 -12.98 -8.48
C PRO A 95 -4.43 -11.78 -7.87
N ILE A 96 -4.34 -10.69 -8.63
CA ILE A 96 -3.89 -9.39 -8.13
C ILE A 96 -4.84 -8.99 -6.99
N PRO A 97 -4.33 -8.62 -5.79
CA PRO A 97 -5.15 -8.16 -4.68
C PRO A 97 -6.15 -7.08 -5.12
N GLY A 98 -7.44 -7.29 -4.84
CA GLY A 98 -8.48 -6.30 -5.10
C GLY A 98 -8.25 -5.03 -4.28
N GLY A 99 -8.46 -3.87 -4.91
CA GLY A 99 -8.44 -2.59 -4.22
C GLY A 99 -9.83 -2.23 -3.68
N PRO A 100 -9.92 -1.32 -2.70
CA PRO A 100 -11.20 -0.81 -2.24
C PRO A 100 -11.92 -0.06 -3.38
N THR A 101 -13.18 -0.40 -3.65
CA THR A 101 -13.95 0.12 -4.80
C THR A 101 -14.75 1.37 -4.43
N TYR A 102 -15.84 1.22 -3.67
CA TYR A 102 -16.77 2.31 -3.29
C TYR A 102 -16.56 2.82 -1.86
N GLN A 103 -15.54 2.33 -1.16
CA GLN A 103 -15.29 2.58 0.26
C GLN A 103 -14.65 3.97 0.46
N VAL A 104 -15.45 5.02 0.28
CA VAL A 104 -15.06 6.42 0.56
C VAL A 104 -14.90 6.64 2.06
N ASP A 105 -15.81 6.09 2.88
CA ASP A 105 -15.77 6.21 4.35
C ASP A 105 -14.49 5.65 4.96
N TRP A 106 -13.94 4.58 4.38
CA TRP A 106 -12.68 4.00 4.83
C TRP A 106 -11.50 4.96 4.59
N SER A 107 -11.47 5.62 3.43
CA SER A 107 -10.46 6.64 3.11
C SER A 107 -10.59 7.86 4.02
N LEU A 108 -11.83 8.27 4.31
CA LEU A 108 -12.09 9.39 5.22
C LEU A 108 -11.65 9.06 6.65
N ASN A 109 -11.90 7.84 7.12
CA ASN A 109 -11.45 7.39 8.43
C ASN A 109 -9.93 7.28 8.50
N GLN A 110 -9.28 6.80 7.45
CA GLN A 110 -7.82 6.82 7.35
C GLN A 110 -7.30 8.27 7.46
N ALA A 111 -7.88 9.22 6.72
CA ALA A 111 -7.50 10.63 6.78
C ALA A 111 -7.65 11.25 8.17
N ARG A 112 -8.57 10.74 9.01
CA ARG A 112 -8.76 11.18 10.40
C ARG A 112 -7.74 10.62 11.38
N THR A 113 -6.96 9.62 10.99
CA THR A 113 -5.86 9.07 11.81
C THR A 113 -4.53 9.77 11.59
N PHE A 114 -4.47 10.65 10.58
CA PHE A 114 -3.33 11.51 10.32
C PHE A 114 -3.22 12.63 11.36
#